data_AF-A0A955WYX0-F1
#
_entry.id   AF-A0A955WYX0-F1
#
_cell.length_a   1.000
_cell.length_b   1.000
_cell.length_c   1.000
_cell.angle_alpha   90.00
_cell.angle_beta   90.00
_cell.angle_gamma   90.00
#
_symmetry.space_group_name_H-M   'P 1'
#
loop_
_entity.id
_entity.type
_entity.pdbx_description
1 polymer ?
#
loop_
_entity_poly.entity_id
_entity_poly.type
_entity_poly.pdbx_seq_one_letter_code
_entity_poly.pdbx_strand_id
1 'polypeptide(L)'
;MRRAPLAALPLALALASTTGCRNLGMAGDFTPLTGATRAAAPLAIQPAWRKTVQPQTLNNEPQVRRAAPGYDALADRVAVAGQDGKLLCLEAASGETLWQTDISGVGQDRVVFDPDQVVVGTDDGMLAAFDRDTGAKRWVYMVQGVVARAPVAAGERIVFVDGTNAIYGLERQTGQWRWQYRRDAPAEFALAG
;
A
#
# COMPACT_ATOMS: atom_id res chain seq x y z
N MET A 1 92.47 37.77 -13.24
CA MET A 1 93.33 36.90 -12.41
C MET A 1 92.46 36.08 -11.48
N ARG A 2 92.71 34.75 -11.41
CA ARG A 2 92.22 33.73 -10.45
C ARG A 2 90.71 33.39 -10.55
N ARG A 3 90.29 32.20 -11.03
CA ARG A 3 90.32 30.85 -10.41
C ARG A 3 89.75 30.92 -8.98
N ALA A 4 88.75 30.17 -8.51
CA ALA A 4 88.23 28.81 -8.75
C ALA A 4 86.97 28.65 -7.83
N PRO A 5 86.52 27.45 -7.42
CA PRO A 5 85.91 26.34 -8.17
C PRO A 5 84.54 25.89 -7.61
N LEU A 6 84.04 24.82 -8.22
CA LEU A 6 82.91 23.95 -7.86
C LEU A 6 82.65 23.75 -6.36
N ALA A 7 81.37 23.69 -6.01
CA ALA A 7 80.87 22.78 -4.98
C ALA A 7 79.53 22.19 -5.44
N ALA A 8 79.49 20.86 -5.53
CA ALA A 8 78.33 20.06 -5.86
C ALA A 8 77.29 20.12 -4.74
N LEU A 9 76.01 20.29 -5.10
CA LEU A 9 74.88 20.01 -4.22
C LEU A 9 74.15 18.75 -4.71
N PRO A 10 73.84 17.79 -3.83
CA PRO A 10 73.19 16.56 -4.21
C PRO A 10 71.69 16.75 -4.48
N LEU A 11 71.26 15.93 -5.43
CA LEU A 11 69.93 15.65 -5.91
C LEU A 11 68.96 15.32 -4.76
N ALA A 12 67.98 16.18 -4.50
CA ALA A 12 66.79 15.83 -3.72
C ALA A 12 65.62 15.66 -4.69
N LEU A 13 65.25 14.40 -4.91
CA LEU A 13 64.09 13.97 -5.69
C LEU A 13 62.82 14.38 -4.93
N ALA A 14 62.08 15.37 -5.43
CA ALA A 14 60.71 15.64 -4.99
C ALA A 14 59.80 15.52 -6.22
N LEU A 15 58.96 14.49 -6.18
CA LEU A 15 58.03 14.07 -7.21
C LEU A 15 57.14 15.24 -7.69
N ALA A 16 56.98 15.31 -9.01
CA ALA A 16 56.16 16.27 -9.72
C ALA A 16 54.72 16.30 -9.19
N SER A 17 54.28 17.46 -8.70
CA SER A 17 52.86 17.78 -8.60
C SER A 17 52.41 18.36 -9.94
N THR A 18 51.81 17.51 -10.78
CA THR A 18 51.12 18.00 -11.97
C THR A 18 49.82 18.70 -11.57
N THR A 19 49.74 19.95 -11.99
CA THR A 19 48.58 20.85 -11.97
C THR A 19 47.32 20.26 -12.59
N GLY A 20 46.17 20.56 -11.98
CA GLY A 20 44.85 20.58 -12.64
C GLY A 20 43.72 20.25 -11.65
N CYS A 21 42.63 20.99 -11.49
CA CYS A 21 42.04 22.07 -12.29
C CYS A 21 41.43 23.14 -11.37
N ARG A 22 41.46 24.39 -11.83
CA ARG A 22 40.77 25.54 -11.23
C ARG A 22 39.26 25.39 -11.41
N ASN A 23 38.49 25.47 -10.33
CA ASN A 23 37.05 25.74 -10.42
C ASN A 23 36.81 27.24 -10.37
N LEU A 24 36.09 27.74 -11.38
CA LEU A 24 35.66 29.12 -11.52
C LEU A 24 34.76 29.50 -10.35
N GLY A 25 35.09 30.63 -9.71
CA GLY A 25 34.33 31.18 -8.60
C GLY A 25 32.95 31.62 -9.04
N MET A 26 31.93 30.94 -8.50
CA MET A 26 30.59 31.48 -8.29
C MET A 26 30.31 31.36 -6.80
N ALA A 27 30.92 32.26 -6.02
CA ALA A 27 30.58 32.46 -4.62
C ALA A 27 29.28 33.26 -4.55
N GLY A 28 28.16 32.59 -4.84
CA GLY A 28 26.90 33.00 -4.24
C GLY A 28 26.93 32.53 -2.80
N ASP A 29 26.72 33.43 -1.84
CA ASP A 29 26.63 33.10 -0.42
C ASP A 29 25.44 32.18 -0.18
N PHE A 30 25.65 30.88 -0.38
CA PHE A 30 24.73 29.86 0.06
C PHE A 30 24.92 29.73 1.57
N THR A 31 24.19 30.56 2.32
CA THR A 31 24.00 30.31 3.75
C THR A 31 22.92 29.23 3.83
N PRO A 32 23.25 27.94 4.03
CA PRO A 32 22.21 26.95 4.21
C PRO A 32 21.36 27.40 5.39
N LEU A 33 20.03 27.27 5.28
CA LEU A 33 19.14 27.46 6.42
C LEU A 33 19.57 26.47 7.51
N THR A 34 20.38 26.92 8.47
CA THR A 34 20.76 26.18 9.67
C THR A 34 19.63 26.23 10.69
N GLY A 35 18.38 26.14 10.22
CA GLY A 35 17.30 25.68 11.05
C GLY A 35 17.63 24.24 11.43
N ALA A 36 18.17 24.05 12.63
CA ALA A 36 18.32 22.73 13.19
C ALA A 36 16.91 22.12 13.23
N THR A 37 16.56 21.32 12.22
CA THR A 37 15.45 20.39 12.31
C THR A 37 15.84 19.47 13.45
N ARG A 38 15.38 19.78 14.66
CA ARG A 38 15.48 18.85 15.78
C ARG A 38 14.64 17.66 15.35
N ALA A 39 15.29 16.63 14.84
CA ALA A 39 14.63 15.35 14.62
C ALA A 39 13.98 15.01 15.95
N ALA A 40 12.64 14.97 15.97
CA ALA A 40 11.92 14.46 17.12
C ALA A 40 12.54 13.11 17.47
N ALA A 41 12.69 12.81 18.76
CA ALA A 41 13.16 11.50 19.18
C ALA A 41 12.34 10.43 18.43
N PRO A 42 12.98 9.39 17.87
CA PRO A 42 12.28 8.42 17.07
C PRO A 42 11.10 7.86 17.88
N LEU A 43 9.90 7.89 17.28
CA LEU A 43 8.71 7.35 17.92
C LEU A 43 8.97 5.85 18.17
N ALA A 44 9.03 5.45 19.44
CA ALA A 44 9.17 4.05 19.82
C ALA A 44 7.81 3.35 19.65
N ILE A 45 7.53 2.90 18.42
CA ILE A 45 6.32 2.14 18.12
C ILE A 45 6.52 0.71 18.64
N GLN A 46 5.69 0.30 19.61
CA GLN A 46 5.58 -1.10 20.02
C GLN A 46 4.23 -1.68 19.60
N PRO A 47 4.18 -2.92 19.07
CA PRO A 47 2.91 -3.54 18.72
C PRO A 47 2.10 -3.80 19.99
N ALA A 48 0.86 -3.30 20.04
CA ALA A 48 -0.06 -3.59 21.14
C ALA A 48 -0.41 -5.09 21.18
N TRP A 49 -0.59 -5.70 20.01
CA TRP A 49 -0.82 -7.12 19.84
C TRP A 49 -0.39 -7.58 18.45
N ARG A 50 -0.31 -8.89 18.27
CA ARG A 50 -0.09 -9.53 16.97
C ARG A 50 -0.99 -10.74 16.83
N LYS A 51 -1.76 -10.79 15.75
CA LYS A 51 -2.60 -11.93 15.40
C LYS A 51 -2.24 -12.44 14.02
N THR A 52 -2.00 -13.73 13.94
CA THR A 52 -1.77 -14.40 12.66
C THR A 52 -3.11 -14.86 12.12
N VAL A 53 -3.56 -14.23 11.03
CA VAL A 53 -4.63 -14.77 10.19
C VAL A 53 -3.97 -15.78 9.26
N GLN A 54 -4.41 -17.03 9.35
CA GLN A 54 -3.74 -18.28 8.97
C GLN A 54 -2.65 -18.21 7.87
N PRO A 55 -1.43 -18.73 8.10
CA PRO A 55 -0.40 -18.78 7.08
C PRO A 55 -0.78 -19.79 5.99
N GLN A 56 -0.86 -19.34 4.75
CA GLN A 56 -0.95 -20.24 3.59
C GLN A 56 0.47 -20.55 3.12
N THR A 57 0.77 -21.83 2.91
CA THR A 57 1.99 -22.27 2.25
C THR A 57 1.63 -22.86 0.89
N LEU A 58 2.25 -22.37 -0.18
CA LEU A 58 2.19 -22.99 -1.50
C LEU A 58 3.55 -23.63 -1.74
N ASN A 59 3.60 -24.92 -2.04
CA ASN A 59 4.87 -25.65 -2.23
C ASN A 59 5.85 -25.50 -1.05
N ASN A 60 5.33 -25.51 0.18
CA ASN A 60 6.08 -25.25 1.42
C ASN A 60 6.67 -23.82 1.57
N GLU A 61 6.29 -22.88 0.69
CA GLU A 61 6.69 -21.48 0.78
C GLU A 61 5.54 -20.60 1.33
N PRO A 62 5.77 -19.78 2.37
CA PRO A 62 4.79 -18.84 2.88
C PRO A 62 4.31 -17.90 1.78
N GLN A 63 3.01 -17.91 1.51
CA GLN A 63 2.39 -16.97 0.60
C GLN A 63 2.19 -15.65 1.34
N VAL A 64 3.06 -14.68 1.06
CA VAL A 64 2.92 -13.32 1.57
C VAL A 64 2.09 -12.51 0.58
N ARG A 65 0.77 -12.71 0.59
CA ARG A 65 -0.14 -11.76 -0.04
C ARG A 65 -0.55 -10.68 0.96
N ARG A 66 -0.60 -9.44 0.49
CA ARG A 66 -0.96 -8.30 1.33
C ARG A 66 -2.45 -8.38 1.62
N ALA A 67 -2.82 -8.72 2.86
CA ALA A 67 -4.14 -8.41 3.36
C ALA A 67 -4.26 -6.89 3.54
N ALA A 68 -5.41 -6.34 3.20
CA ALA A 68 -5.67 -4.92 3.38
C ALA A 68 -6.81 -4.76 4.40
N PRO A 69 -6.48 -4.61 5.70
CA PRO A 69 -7.49 -4.54 6.74
C PRO A 69 -8.34 -3.26 6.61
N GLY A 70 -9.62 -3.38 6.95
CA GLY A 70 -10.51 -2.25 7.18
C GLY A 70 -10.45 -1.83 8.65
N TYR A 71 -10.49 -0.53 8.93
CA TYR A 71 -10.62 -0.01 10.29
C TYR A 71 -11.95 0.73 10.44
N ASP A 72 -12.67 0.39 11.50
CA ASP A 72 -13.91 1.01 11.94
C ASP A 72 -13.60 2.02 13.06
N ALA A 73 -13.42 3.28 12.69
CA ALA A 73 -13.10 4.34 13.63
C ALA A 73 -14.24 4.66 14.62
N LEU A 74 -15.47 4.23 14.34
CA LEU A 74 -16.63 4.51 15.19
C LEU A 74 -16.76 3.51 16.34
N ALA A 75 -16.40 2.25 16.09
CA ALA A 75 -16.53 1.16 17.06
C ALA A 75 -15.18 0.58 17.52
N ASP A 76 -14.07 1.17 17.06
CA ASP A 76 -12.70 0.71 17.31
C ASP A 76 -12.48 -0.77 16.97
N ARG A 77 -12.85 -1.13 15.74
CA ARG A 77 -12.72 -2.50 15.21
C ARG A 77 -11.84 -2.56 13.98
N VAL A 78 -11.21 -3.70 13.76
CA VAL A 78 -10.44 -4.01 12.55
C VAL A 78 -11.08 -5.21 11.89
N ALA A 79 -11.36 -5.14 10.59
CA ALA A 79 -11.80 -6.29 9.82
C ALA A 79 -10.73 -6.71 8.82
N VAL A 80 -10.53 -8.01 8.68
CA VAL A 80 -9.49 -8.60 7.83
C VAL A 80 -10.08 -9.75 7.05
N ALA A 81 -9.93 -9.71 5.73
CA ALA A 81 -10.22 -10.83 4.87
C ALA A 81 -8.94 -11.66 4.68
N GLY A 82 -9.02 -12.93 5.09
CA GLY A 82 -7.96 -13.92 4.93
C GLY A 82 -8.03 -14.62 3.58
N GLN A 83 -6.92 -15.25 3.21
CA GLN A 83 -6.85 -16.05 1.99
C GLN A 83 -7.50 -17.42 2.09
N ASP A 84 -7.77 -17.85 3.32
CA ASP A 84 -8.51 -19.05 3.67
C ASP A 84 -10.03 -18.90 3.43
N GLY A 85 -10.46 -17.78 2.84
CA GLY A 85 -11.86 -17.50 2.64
C GLY A 85 -12.58 -17.15 3.94
N LYS A 86 -11.90 -16.50 4.88
CA LYS A 86 -12.53 -16.01 6.11
C LYS A 86 -12.49 -14.50 6.19
N LEU A 87 -13.60 -13.91 6.60
CA LEU A 87 -13.68 -12.52 7.04
C LEU A 87 -13.75 -12.50 8.57
N LEU A 88 -12.75 -11.89 9.20
CA LEU A 88 -12.69 -11.72 10.64
C LEU A 88 -12.94 -10.26 10.98
N CYS A 89 -13.66 -10.02 12.06
CA CYS A 89 -13.68 -8.73 12.74
C CYS A 89 -13.12 -8.86 14.14
N LEU A 90 -12.23 -7.93 14.47
CA LEU A 90 -11.43 -7.93 15.67
C LEU A 90 -11.65 -6.62 16.43
N GLU A 91 -11.60 -6.66 17.75
CA GLU A 91 -11.42 -5.43 18.53
C GLU A 91 -10.02 -4.86 18.25
N ALA A 92 -9.94 -3.56 17.95
CA ALA A 92 -8.66 -2.94 17.57
C ALA A 92 -7.67 -2.85 18.75
N ALA A 93 -8.19 -2.76 19.99
CA ALA A 93 -7.36 -2.64 21.19
C ALA A 93 -6.69 -3.95 21.60
N SER A 94 -7.40 -5.08 21.59
CA SER A 94 -6.88 -6.38 22.03
C SER A 94 -6.54 -7.37 20.91
N GLY A 95 -7.17 -7.22 19.73
CA GLY A 95 -7.12 -8.23 18.67
C GLY A 95 -8.06 -9.43 18.90
N GLU A 96 -8.92 -9.40 19.91
CA GLU A 96 -9.95 -10.43 20.14
C GLU A 96 -10.91 -10.53 18.96
N THR A 97 -11.33 -11.75 18.59
CA THR A 97 -12.30 -11.94 17.50
C THR A 97 -13.70 -11.63 18.01
N LEU A 98 -14.34 -10.62 17.43
CA LEU A 98 -15.74 -10.28 17.69
C LEU A 98 -16.69 -11.18 16.90
N TRP A 99 -16.39 -11.38 15.62
CA TRP A 99 -17.10 -12.31 14.76
C TRP A 99 -16.22 -12.81 13.61
N GLN A 100 -16.65 -13.91 13.00
CA GLN A 100 -15.99 -14.51 11.84
C GLN A 100 -17.04 -15.08 10.88
N THR A 101 -16.80 -14.97 9.58
CA THR A 101 -17.68 -15.52 8.55
C THR A 101 -16.88 -16.07 7.38
N ASP A 102 -17.38 -17.16 6.79
CA ASP A 102 -16.76 -17.72 5.59
C ASP A 102 -17.22 -16.95 4.34
N ILE A 103 -16.23 -16.54 3.56
CA ILE A 103 -16.34 -15.91 2.24
C ILE A 103 -15.77 -16.91 1.23
N SER A 104 -16.52 -17.28 0.20
CA SER A 104 -16.23 -18.43 -0.68
C SER A 104 -15.02 -18.25 -1.61
N GLY A 105 -14.20 -17.21 -1.39
CA GLY A 105 -13.08 -16.83 -2.25
C GLY A 105 -11.97 -16.16 -1.47
N VAL A 106 -10.84 -15.95 -2.13
CA VAL A 106 -9.68 -15.27 -1.54
C VAL A 106 -10.02 -13.79 -1.40
N GLY A 107 -10.13 -13.31 -0.16
CA GLY A 107 -10.20 -11.89 0.11
C GLY A 107 -8.84 -11.25 -0.17
N GLN A 108 -8.73 -10.51 -1.26
CA GLN A 108 -7.57 -9.64 -1.51
C GLN A 108 -7.88 -8.19 -1.15
N ASP A 109 -9.16 -7.82 -1.23
CA ASP A 109 -9.52 -6.44 -1.42
C ASP A 109 -10.06 -5.82 -0.17
N ARG A 110 -9.40 -4.72 0.17
CA ARG A 110 -9.66 -3.82 1.29
C ARG A 110 -11.05 -4.01 1.84
N VAL A 111 -11.12 -4.52 3.07
CA VAL A 111 -12.39 -4.58 3.79
C VAL A 111 -12.85 -3.14 4.03
N VAL A 112 -14.06 -2.82 3.60
CA VAL A 112 -14.63 -1.47 3.75
C VAL A 112 -15.73 -1.52 4.79
N PHE A 113 -15.59 -0.69 5.82
CA PHE A 113 -16.68 -0.40 6.75
C PHE A 113 -17.59 0.66 6.15
N ASP A 114 -18.87 0.30 6.06
CA ASP A 114 -20.01 1.15 5.79
C ASP A 114 -20.82 1.26 7.11
N PRO A 115 -21.58 2.33 7.39
CA PRO A 115 -22.30 2.50 8.66
C PRO A 115 -23.04 1.28 9.21
N ASP A 116 -23.61 0.43 8.37
CA ASP A 116 -24.39 -0.74 8.77
C ASP A 116 -23.80 -2.06 8.29
N GLN A 117 -22.81 -2.05 7.40
CA GLN A 117 -22.28 -3.27 6.79
C GLN A 117 -20.77 -3.22 6.56
N VAL A 118 -20.20 -4.40 6.34
CA VAL A 118 -18.81 -4.59 5.94
C VAL A 118 -18.83 -5.16 4.54
N VAL A 119 -18.16 -4.49 3.60
CA VAL A 119 -18.14 -4.89 2.18
C VAL A 119 -16.75 -5.43 1.84
N VAL A 120 -16.72 -6.56 1.13
CA VAL A 120 -15.49 -7.23 0.69
C VAL A 120 -15.58 -7.63 -0.78
N GLY A 121 -14.48 -7.45 -1.50
CA GLY A 121 -14.25 -7.96 -2.85
C GLY A 121 -13.29 -9.15 -2.85
N THR A 122 -13.42 -10.04 -3.83
CA THR A 122 -12.57 -11.24 -3.95
C THR A 122 -12.03 -11.45 -5.36
N ASP A 123 -11.00 -12.31 -5.44
CA ASP A 123 -10.33 -12.70 -6.69
C ASP A 123 -11.24 -13.48 -7.67
N ASP A 124 -12.24 -14.18 -7.16
CA ASP A 124 -13.23 -14.93 -7.95
C ASP A 124 -14.40 -14.06 -8.45
N GLY A 125 -14.31 -12.73 -8.30
CA GLY A 125 -15.29 -11.79 -8.81
C GLY A 125 -16.54 -11.66 -7.93
N MET A 126 -16.45 -12.00 -6.64
CA MET A 126 -17.52 -11.75 -5.68
C MET A 126 -17.34 -10.37 -5.05
N LEU A 127 -18.44 -9.62 -4.97
CA LEU A 127 -18.59 -8.50 -4.04
C LEU A 127 -19.69 -8.87 -3.06
N ALA A 128 -19.38 -8.90 -1.77
CA ALA A 128 -20.33 -9.30 -0.73
C ALA A 128 -20.37 -8.27 0.39
N ALA A 129 -21.56 -8.13 0.99
CA ALA A 129 -21.73 -7.37 2.22
C ALA A 129 -22.21 -8.25 3.36
N PHE A 130 -21.72 -7.90 4.54
CA PHE A 130 -21.98 -8.57 5.80
C PHE A 130 -22.48 -7.53 6.80
N ASP A 131 -23.33 -7.95 7.71
CA ASP A 131 -23.74 -7.13 8.83
C ASP A 131 -22.53 -6.74 9.67
N ARG A 132 -22.45 -5.45 9.98
CA ARG A 132 -21.26 -4.86 10.62
C ARG A 132 -21.00 -5.42 12.02
N ASP A 133 -22.05 -5.78 12.75
CA ASP A 133 -21.95 -6.17 14.15
C ASP A 133 -21.96 -7.69 14.34
N THR A 134 -22.61 -8.43 13.44
CA THR A 134 -22.76 -9.89 13.56
C THR A 134 -21.93 -10.67 12.53
N GLY A 135 -21.47 -10.03 11.46
CA GLY A 135 -20.86 -10.71 10.31
C GLY A 135 -21.86 -11.47 9.43
N ALA A 136 -23.16 -11.42 9.72
CA ALA A 136 -24.16 -12.14 8.95
C ALA A 136 -24.22 -11.63 7.50
N LYS A 137 -24.16 -12.55 6.53
CA LYS A 137 -24.21 -12.20 5.10
C LYS A 137 -25.52 -11.47 4.76
N ARG A 138 -25.41 -10.28 4.19
CA ARG A 138 -26.54 -9.44 3.75
C ARG A 138 -26.87 -9.64 2.29
N TRP A 139 -25.86 -9.52 1.43
CA TRP A 139 -26.01 -9.71 -0.01
C TRP A 139 -24.70 -10.10 -0.66
N VAL A 140 -24.81 -10.64 -1.87
CA VAL A 140 -23.69 -11.04 -2.73
C VAL A 140 -24.01 -10.64 -4.16
N TYR A 141 -23.03 -10.08 -4.86
CA TYR A 141 -23.08 -9.75 -6.27
C TYR A 141 -21.86 -10.36 -6.98
N MET A 142 -22.10 -11.02 -8.11
CA MET A 142 -21.06 -11.69 -8.88
C MET A 142 -20.74 -10.91 -10.16
N VAL A 143 -19.47 -10.75 -10.45
CA VAL A 143 -18.92 -10.19 -11.69
C VAL A 143 -17.95 -11.17 -12.33
N GLN A 144 -17.58 -10.93 -13.59
CA GLN A 144 -16.65 -11.81 -14.32
C GLN A 144 -15.17 -11.54 -14.02
N GLY A 145 -14.83 -10.35 -13.51
CA GLY A 145 -13.46 -9.97 -13.20
C GLY A 145 -13.21 -9.87 -11.70
N VAL A 146 -11.94 -9.96 -11.30
CA VAL A 146 -11.50 -9.74 -9.91
C VAL A 146 -11.99 -8.39 -9.38
N VAL A 147 -12.41 -8.34 -8.12
CA VAL A 147 -12.83 -7.09 -7.46
C VAL A 147 -11.68 -6.48 -6.65
N ALA A 148 -10.54 -6.25 -7.34
CA ALA A 148 -9.21 -5.90 -6.80
C ALA A 148 -9.09 -4.56 -6.02
N ARG A 149 -10.19 -3.83 -5.84
CA ARG A 149 -10.17 -2.44 -5.37
C ARG A 149 -11.26 -2.21 -4.34
N ALA A 150 -10.96 -1.37 -3.36
CA ALA A 150 -11.92 -0.97 -2.33
C ALA A 150 -13.19 -0.41 -2.99
N PRO A 151 -14.38 -0.99 -2.71
CA PRO A 151 -15.64 -0.38 -3.12
C PRO A 151 -15.83 0.96 -2.39
N VAL A 152 -16.59 1.85 -3.00
CA VAL A 152 -16.93 3.16 -2.43
C VAL A 152 -18.43 3.20 -2.16
N ALA A 153 -18.79 3.46 -0.91
CA ALA A 153 -20.16 3.81 -0.55
C ALA A 153 -20.41 5.30 -0.84
N ALA A 154 -21.41 5.59 -1.66
CA ALA A 154 -21.81 6.95 -2.05
C ALA A 154 -23.33 7.07 -2.04
N GLY A 155 -23.87 7.71 -0.99
CA GLY A 155 -25.32 7.80 -0.77
C GLY A 155 -25.96 6.42 -0.68
N GLU A 156 -26.93 6.16 -1.57
CA GLU A 156 -27.66 4.88 -1.68
C GLU A 156 -26.98 3.86 -2.62
N ARG A 157 -25.69 4.07 -2.95
CA ARG A 157 -24.96 3.23 -3.90
C ARG A 157 -23.66 2.70 -3.34
N ILE A 158 -23.34 1.48 -3.75
CA ILE A 158 -21.99 0.93 -3.68
C ILE A 158 -21.43 0.96 -5.11
N VAL A 159 -20.29 1.62 -5.28
CA VAL A 159 -19.60 1.75 -6.56
C VAL A 159 -18.28 1.00 -6.49
N PHE A 160 -18.02 0.14 -7.48
CA PHE A 160 -16.78 -0.63 -7.54
C PHE A 160 -16.34 -0.86 -8.98
N VAL A 161 -15.11 -1.32 -9.15
CA VAL A 161 -14.50 -1.59 -10.45
C VAL A 161 -13.96 -3.01 -10.46
N ASP A 162 -14.27 -3.77 -11.50
CA ASP A 162 -13.72 -5.12 -11.69
C ASP A 162 -12.41 -5.13 -12.49
N GLY A 163 -11.79 -6.30 -12.61
CA GLY A 163 -10.58 -6.52 -13.39
C GLY A 163 -10.74 -6.29 -14.90
N THR A 164 -11.98 -6.16 -15.40
CA THR A 164 -12.28 -5.85 -16.81
C THR A 164 -12.39 -4.34 -17.06
N ASN A 165 -12.09 -3.51 -16.05
CA ASN A 165 -12.28 -2.06 -16.06
C ASN A 165 -13.74 -1.63 -16.25
N ALA A 166 -14.70 -2.48 -15.89
CA ALA A 166 -16.10 -2.09 -15.79
C ALA A 166 -16.38 -1.49 -14.40
N ILE A 167 -17.07 -0.34 -14.39
CA ILE A 167 -17.56 0.31 -13.18
C ILE A 167 -19.01 -0.12 -12.97
N TYR A 168 -19.33 -0.54 -11.75
CA TYR A 168 -20.66 -0.99 -11.38
C TYR A 168 -21.21 -0.08 -10.29
N GLY A 169 -22.51 0.22 -10.36
CA GLY A 169 -23.26 0.83 -9.29
C GLY A 169 -24.34 -0.13 -8.82
N LEU A 170 -24.25 -0.57 -7.56
CA LEU A 170 -25.27 -1.37 -6.90
C LEU A 170 -26.05 -0.51 -5.92
N GLU A 171 -27.28 -0.92 -5.63
CA GLU A 171 -28.01 -0.45 -4.45
C GLU A 171 -27.29 -0.92 -3.19
N ARG A 172 -27.09 0.03 -2.27
CA ARG A 172 -26.24 -0.17 -1.10
C ARG A 172 -26.76 -1.24 -0.14
N GLN A 173 -28.06 -1.29 0.08
CA GLN A 173 -28.69 -2.16 1.09
C GLN A 173 -28.94 -3.57 0.58
N THR A 174 -29.16 -3.73 -0.73
CA THR A 174 -29.60 -5.00 -1.32
C THR A 174 -28.56 -5.65 -2.23
N GLY A 175 -27.53 -4.90 -2.65
CA GLY A 175 -26.60 -5.34 -3.67
C GLY A 175 -27.21 -5.42 -5.08
N GLN A 176 -28.45 -4.93 -5.27
CA GLN A 176 -29.11 -4.98 -6.58
C GLN A 176 -28.40 -4.10 -7.59
N TRP A 177 -28.13 -4.63 -8.78
CA TRP A 177 -27.57 -3.87 -9.88
C TRP A 177 -28.46 -2.67 -10.25
N ARG A 178 -27.83 -1.49 -10.44
CA ARG A 178 -28.51 -0.26 -10.88
C ARG A 178 -27.98 0.25 -12.20
N TRP A 179 -26.67 0.21 -12.39
CA TRP A 179 -26.03 0.64 -13.63
C TRP A 179 -24.64 0.02 -13.77
N GLN A 180 -24.12 0.04 -14.99
CA GLN A 180 -22.76 -0.32 -15.32
C GLN A 180 -22.23 0.68 -16.35
N TYR A 181 -20.95 1.03 -16.23
CA TYR A 181 -20.22 1.81 -17.21
C TYR A 181 -18.95 1.07 -17.60
N ARG A 182 -18.79 0.79 -18.89
CA ARG A 182 -17.57 0.24 -19.46
C ARG A 182 -17.05 1.25 -20.47
N ARG A 183 -15.77 1.61 -20.35
CA ARG A 183 -15.11 2.36 -21.43
C ARG A 183 -14.90 1.41 -22.58
N ASP A 184 -15.38 1.79 -23.76
CA ASP A 184 -14.92 1.16 -24.99
C ASP A 184 -13.43 1.44 -25.12
N ALA A 185 -12.66 0.39 -25.41
CA ALA A 185 -11.26 0.58 -25.77
C ALA A 185 -11.24 1.43 -27.05
N PRO A 186 -10.42 2.51 -27.11
CA PRO A 186 -10.26 3.23 -28.36
C PRO A 186 -9.82 2.24 -29.45
N ALA A 187 -10.35 2.40 -30.67
CA ALA A 187 -10.07 1.51 -31.80
C ALA A 187 -8.58 1.50 -32.25
N GLU A 188 -7.74 2.27 -31.56
CA GLU A 188 -6.36 2.57 -31.92
C GLU A 188 -5.43 2.15 -30.78
N PHE A 189 -4.31 1.52 -31.13
CA PHE A 189 -3.31 1.00 -30.20
C PHE A 189 -2.88 2.06 -29.17
N ALA A 190 -3.26 1.87 -27.91
CA ALA A 190 -2.63 2.55 -26.79
C ALA A 190 -1.45 1.69 -26.30
N LEU A 191 -0.22 2.18 -26.49
CA LEU A 191 0.94 1.65 -25.78
C LEU A 191 0.79 2.01 -24.30
N ALA A 192 0.46 1.03 -23.46
CA ALA A 192 0.59 1.17 -22.02
C ALA A 192 2.09 1.08 -21.67
N GLY A 193 2.65 2.17 -21.15
CA GLY A 193 4.03 2.25 -20.64
C GLY A 193 4.18 1.77 -19.21
#